data_AF-A0A534PUF2-F1
#
_entry.id   AF-A0A534PUF2-F1
#
_cell.length_a   1.000
_cell.length_b   1.000
_cell.length_c   1.000
_cell.angle_alpha   90.00
_cell.angle_beta   90.00
_cell.angle_gamma   90.00
#
_symmetry.space_group_name_H-M   'P 1'
#
loop_
_entity.id
_entity.type
_entity.pdbx_description
1 polymer ?
#
loop_
_entity_poly.entity_id
_entity_poly.type
_entity_poly.pdbx_seq_one_letter_code
_entity_poly.pdbx_strand_id
1 'polypeptide(L)'
;MDVERLDAMPREEARELLIACCGAAAWVAAVLAARPFGSRDRLMAAADRAWTALTAEQLAEAIARHPRLGESRAPAALGARERAWSAGEQSGARAAERSTRAELAR
;
A
#
# COMPACT_ATOMS: atom_id res chain seq x y z
N MET A 1 -12.99 8.94 1.90
CA MET A 1 -12.72 8.43 3.26
C MET A 1 -11.91 9.50 3.95
N ASP A 2 -12.43 10.00 5.05
CA ASP A 2 -11.82 11.06 5.87
C ASP A 2 -11.12 10.46 7.09
N VAL A 3 -10.42 11.29 7.86
CA VAL A 3 -9.58 10.84 8.98
C VAL A 3 -10.43 10.42 10.16
N GLU A 4 -11.54 11.09 10.38
CA GLU A 4 -12.51 10.82 11.44
C GLU A 4 -13.07 9.39 11.30
N ARG A 5 -13.40 8.98 10.07
CA ARG A 5 -13.84 7.60 9.82
C ARG A 5 -12.73 6.58 10.06
N LEU A 6 -11.48 6.88 9.70
CA LEU A 6 -10.35 5.99 10.00
C LEU A 6 -10.12 5.88 11.51
N ASP A 7 -10.22 6.99 12.24
CA ASP A 7 -10.03 7.07 13.68
C ASP A 7 -11.10 6.29 14.46
N ALA A 8 -12.34 6.26 13.95
CA ALA A 8 -13.45 5.51 14.57
C ALA A 8 -13.54 4.05 14.14
N MET A 9 -12.80 3.62 13.11
CA MET A 9 -12.92 2.27 12.54
C MET A 9 -12.45 1.18 13.51
N PRO A 10 -13.11 0.00 13.57
CA PRO A 10 -12.59 -1.13 14.32
C PRO A 10 -11.14 -1.43 13.95
N ARG A 11 -10.35 -1.84 14.94
CA ARG A 11 -8.89 -2.04 14.78
C ARG A 11 -8.56 -2.95 13.60
N GLU A 12 -9.31 -4.03 13.44
CA GLU A 12 -9.07 -5.03 12.40
C GLU A 12 -9.43 -4.51 11.00
N GLU A 13 -10.55 -3.81 10.86
CA GLU A 13 -10.95 -3.19 9.59
C GLU A 13 -9.93 -2.11 9.15
N ALA A 14 -9.42 -1.32 10.10
CA ALA A 14 -8.39 -0.34 9.79
C ALA A 14 -7.04 -0.99 9.44
N ARG A 15 -6.72 -2.12 10.08
CA ARG A 15 -5.54 -2.92 9.73
C ARG A 15 -5.61 -3.40 8.28
N GLU A 16 -6.75 -3.99 7.88
CA GLU A 16 -7.01 -4.44 6.51
C GLU A 16 -6.97 -3.30 5.50
N LEU A 17 -7.42 -2.11 5.89
CA LEU A 17 -7.32 -0.93 5.05
C LEU A 17 -5.87 -0.46 4.89
N LEU A 18 -5.10 -0.43 5.98
CA LEU A 18 -3.71 0.06 5.98
C LEU A 18 -2.77 -0.91 5.26
N ILE A 19 -2.93 -2.23 5.43
CA ILE A 19 -2.12 -3.23 4.72
C ILE A 19 -2.35 -3.16 3.21
N ALA A 20 -3.56 -2.76 2.78
CA ALA A 20 -3.85 -2.54 1.37
C ALA A 20 -3.13 -1.31 0.79
N CYS A 21 -2.64 -0.40 1.63
CA CYS A 21 -1.87 0.78 1.22
C CYS A 21 -0.35 0.51 1.25
N CYS A 22 0.14 -0.19 2.26
CA CYS A 22 1.55 -0.52 2.42
C CYS A 22 1.68 -1.93 2.97
N GLY A 23 2.41 -2.78 2.25
CA GLY A 23 2.55 -4.18 2.57
C GLY A 23 3.44 -4.51 3.78
N ALA A 24 4.15 -3.53 4.34
CA ALA A 24 5.00 -3.76 5.51
C ALA A 24 4.15 -3.89 6.78
N ALA A 25 4.18 -5.06 7.42
CA ALA A 25 3.43 -5.30 8.65
C ALA A 25 3.84 -4.33 9.78
N ALA A 26 5.14 -3.98 9.84
CA ALA A 26 5.68 -3.02 10.81
C ALA A 26 5.11 -1.61 10.60
N TRP A 27 4.99 -1.16 9.35
CA TRP A 27 4.39 0.14 9.02
C TRP A 27 2.91 0.17 9.45
N VAL A 28 2.15 -0.86 9.09
CA VAL A 28 0.73 -0.98 9.44
C VAL A 28 0.54 -0.94 10.96
N ALA A 29 1.34 -1.70 11.70
CA ALA A 29 1.26 -1.72 13.16
C ALA A 29 1.56 -0.35 13.79
N ALA A 30 2.59 0.36 13.29
CA ALA A 30 2.99 1.67 13.79
C ALA A 30 1.91 2.73 13.51
N VAL A 31 1.38 2.78 12.28
CA VAL A 31 0.32 3.73 11.91
C VAL A 31 -0.96 3.43 12.68
N LEU A 32 -1.35 2.15 12.80
CA LEU A 32 -2.55 1.75 13.54
C LEU A 32 -2.46 2.09 15.04
N ALA A 33 -1.26 2.01 15.63
CA ALA A 33 -1.02 2.38 17.02
C ALA A 33 -1.02 3.90 17.26
N ALA A 34 -0.79 4.71 16.22
CA ALA A 34 -0.77 6.18 16.31
C ALA A 34 -2.16 6.82 16.23
N ARG A 35 -3.22 6.03 16.01
CA ARG A 35 -4.61 6.51 16.04
C ARG A 35 -5.04 6.90 17.47
N PRO A 36 -5.93 7.89 17.63
CA PRO A 36 -6.54 8.71 16.58
C PRO A 36 -5.64 9.85 16.10
N PHE A 37 -5.78 10.25 14.83
CA PHE A 37 -4.98 11.31 14.21
C PHE A 37 -5.64 12.70 14.31
N GLY A 38 -6.96 12.78 14.15
CA GLY A 38 -7.73 14.03 14.21
C GLY A 38 -7.51 15.03 13.07
N SER A 39 -6.56 14.79 12.16
CA SER A 39 -6.43 15.54 10.91
C SER A 39 -5.63 14.76 9.86
N ARG A 40 -5.80 15.13 8.58
CA ARG A 40 -5.05 14.54 7.47
C ARG A 40 -3.54 14.74 7.63
N ASP A 41 -3.12 15.92 8.06
CA ASP A 41 -1.69 16.23 8.22
C ASP A 41 -1.03 15.35 9.29
N ARG A 42 -1.75 15.07 10.39
CA ARG A 42 -1.26 14.18 11.44
C ARG A 42 -1.19 12.72 10.99
N LEU A 43 -2.15 12.26 10.20
CA LEU A 43 -2.12 10.94 9.56
C LEU A 43 -0.90 10.83 8.63
N MET A 44 -0.71 11.79 7.72
CA MET A 44 0.43 11.77 6.79
C MET A 44 1.76 11.81 7.52
N ALA A 45 1.90 12.67 8.54
CA ALA A 45 3.13 12.74 9.32
C ALA A 45 3.41 11.45 10.11
N ALA A 46 2.38 10.74 10.59
CA ALA A 46 2.55 9.45 11.24
C ALA A 46 2.96 8.35 10.24
N ALA A 47 2.34 8.34 9.06
CA ALA A 47 2.69 7.45 7.96
C ALA A 47 4.14 7.64 7.50
N ASP A 48 4.59 8.88 7.32
CA ASP A 48 5.96 9.20 6.91
C ASP A 48 6.98 8.77 7.97
N ARG A 49 6.73 9.08 9.25
CA ARG A 49 7.60 8.63 10.34
C ARG A 49 7.71 7.10 10.37
N ALA A 50 6.58 6.39 10.28
CA ALA A 50 6.57 4.93 10.25
C ALA A 50 7.34 4.38 9.04
N TRP A 51 7.25 5.02 7.88
CA TRP A 51 7.98 4.63 6.68
C TRP A 51 9.49 4.82 6.84
N THR A 52 9.92 5.98 7.35
CA THR A 52 11.35 6.29 7.55
C THR A 52 12.01 5.40 8.62
N ALA A 53 11.22 4.78 9.49
CA ALA A 53 11.71 3.89 10.55
C ALA A 53 11.83 2.42 10.12
N LEU A 54 11.41 2.07 8.89
CA LEU A 54 11.50 0.69 8.40
C LEU A 54 12.95 0.23 8.24
N THR A 55 13.22 -1.01 8.61
CA THR A 55 14.48 -1.68 8.25
C THR A 55 14.50 -2.04 6.77
N ALA A 56 15.66 -2.41 6.25
CA ALA A 56 15.80 -2.86 4.86
C ALA A 56 14.91 -4.08 4.55
N GLU A 57 14.78 -5.01 5.51
CA GLU A 57 13.96 -6.23 5.37
C GLU A 57 12.46 -5.89 5.33
N GLN A 58 12.01 -4.95 6.16
CA GLN A 58 10.62 -4.50 6.19
C GLN A 58 10.27 -3.67 4.95
N LEU A 59 11.23 -2.89 4.44
CA LEU A 59 11.09 -2.21 3.15
C LEU A 59 10.97 -3.24 2.01
N ALA A 60 11.78 -4.29 2.02
CA ALA A 60 11.69 -5.37 1.03
C ALA A 60 10.33 -6.10 1.10
N GLU A 61 9.78 -6.31 2.30
CA GLU A 61 8.42 -6.84 2.49
C GLU A 61 7.36 -5.95 1.82
N ALA A 62 7.42 -4.64 2.06
CA ALA A 62 6.50 -3.69 1.42
C ALA A 62 6.56 -3.80 -0.11
N ILE A 63 7.79 -3.78 -0.68
CA ILE A 63 8.00 -3.83 -2.13
C ILE A 63 7.52 -5.17 -2.71
N ALA A 64 7.83 -6.29 -2.06
CA ALA A 64 7.48 -7.63 -2.54
C ALA A 64 5.97 -7.86 -2.62
N ARG A 65 5.17 -7.08 -1.89
CA ARG A 65 3.71 -7.16 -1.94
C ARG A 65 3.13 -6.49 -3.19
N HIS A 66 3.85 -5.58 -3.85
CA HIS A 66 3.36 -4.95 -5.07
C HIS A 66 3.62 -5.82 -6.32
N PRO A 67 2.67 -5.88 -7.27
CA PRO A 67 2.93 -6.50 -8.58
C PRO A 67 4.04 -5.76 -9.30
N ARG A 68 4.89 -6.47 -10.04
CA ARG A 68 5.91 -5.78 -10.85
C ARG A 68 5.23 -4.90 -11.90
N LEU A 69 5.91 -3.83 -12.31
CA LEU A 69 5.39 -2.95 -13.35
C LEU A 69 5.24 -3.72 -14.67
N GLY A 70 4.07 -3.62 -15.30
CA GLY A 70 3.79 -4.35 -16.55
C GLY A 70 3.26 -5.76 -16.35
N GLU A 71 3.28 -6.30 -15.13
CA GLU A 71 2.59 -7.56 -14.83
C GLU A 71 1.07 -7.36 -14.91
N SER A 72 0.44 -8.25 -15.67
CA SER A 72 -1.02 -8.24 -15.85
C SER A 72 -1.74 -8.90 -14.67
N ARG A 73 -1.01 -9.69 -13.86
CA ARG A 73 -1.56 -10.46 -12.76
C ARG A 73 -0.90 -10.04 -11.45
N ALA A 74 -1.68 -9.43 -10.58
CA ALA A 74 -1.28 -9.18 -9.22
C ALA A 74 -1.03 -10.50 -8.46
N PRO A 75 -0.09 -10.55 -7.49
CA PRO A 75 0.10 -11.72 -6.64
C PRO A 75 -1.23 -12.20 -6.03
N ALA A 76 -1.43 -13.52 -5.95
CA ALA A 76 -2.65 -14.11 -5.39
C ALA A 76 -2.89 -13.72 -3.92
N ALA A 77 -1.84 -13.32 -3.21
CA ALA A 77 -1.88 -12.84 -1.84
C ALA A 77 -2.51 -11.44 -1.67
N LEU A 78 -2.84 -10.75 -2.78
CA LEU A 78 -3.48 -9.44 -2.74
C LEU A 78 -5.01 -9.53 -2.63
N GLY A 79 -5.56 -8.83 -1.64
CA GLY A 79 -6.98 -8.59 -1.47
C GLY A 79 -7.59 -7.85 -2.67
N ALA A 80 -8.92 -7.85 -2.75
CA ALA A 80 -9.62 -7.23 -3.88
C ALA A 80 -9.30 -5.74 -4.04
N ARG A 81 -9.11 -5.02 -2.93
CA ARG A 81 -8.78 -3.59 -2.91
C ARG A 81 -7.38 -3.30 -3.45
N GLU A 82 -6.38 -4.03 -2.96
CA GLU A 82 -4.99 -3.95 -3.44
C GLU A 82 -4.92 -4.19 -4.96
N ARG A 83 -5.65 -5.20 -5.45
CA ARG A 83 -5.73 -5.51 -6.89
C ARG A 83 -6.35 -4.39 -7.71
N ALA A 84 -7.44 -3.79 -7.22
CA ALA A 84 -8.12 -2.70 -7.91
C ALA A 84 -7.24 -1.43 -7.99
N TRP A 85 -6.57 -1.06 -6.90
CA TRP A 85 -5.66 0.08 -6.88
C TRP A 85 -4.45 -0.13 -7.78
N SER A 86 -3.78 -1.28 -7.67
CA SER A 86 -2.63 -1.58 -8.53
C SER A 86 -2.98 -1.61 -10.02
N ALA A 87 -4.18 -2.11 -10.38
CA ALA A 87 -4.64 -2.10 -11.77
C ALA A 87 -4.88 -0.66 -12.31
N GLY A 88 -5.37 0.25 -11.47
CA GLY A 88 -5.54 1.66 -11.81
C GLY A 88 -4.20 2.39 -11.97
N GLU A 89 -3.28 2.19 -11.02
CA GLU A 89 -1.93 2.79 -11.02
C GLU A 89 -1.11 2.38 -12.25
N GLN A 90 -1.22 1.12 -12.68
CA GLN A 90 -0.48 0.60 -13.83
C GLN A 90 -1.20 0.78 -15.19
N SER A 91 -2.35 1.44 -15.23
CA SER A 91 -3.15 1.57 -16.46
C SER A 91 -2.36 2.20 -17.63
N GLY A 92 -1.55 3.23 -17.35
CA GLY A 92 -0.66 3.85 -18.33
C GLY A 92 0.45 2.92 -18.84
N ALA A 93 1.07 2.14 -17.95
CA ALA A 93 2.09 1.16 -18.33
C ALA A 93 1.49 0.00 -19.16
N ARG A 94 0.23 -0.39 -18.91
CA ARG A 94 -0.47 -1.44 -19.66
C ARG A 94 -0.89 -1.00 -21.06
N ALA A 95 -1.06 0.30 -21.28
CA ALA A 95 -1.35 0.89 -22.58
C ALA A 95 -0.11 0.99 -23.49
N ALA A 96 1.09 0.77 -22.96
CA ALA A 96 2.32 0.74 -23.74
C ALA A 96 2.39 -0.46 -24.70
N GLU A 97 3.22 -0.34 -25.74
CA GLU A 97 3.45 -1.42 -26.71
C GLU A 97 3.94 -2.70 -26.02
N ARG A 98 3.65 -3.86 -26.64
CA ARG A 98 3.95 -5.18 -26.07
C ARG A 98 5.44 -5.38 -25.77
N SER A 99 6.32 -4.82 -26.60
CA SER A 99 7.78 -4.83 -26.40
C SER A 99 8.16 -4.10 -25.11
N THR A 100 7.70 -2.87 -24.94
CA THR A 100 7.93 -2.06 -23.74
C THR A 100 7.37 -2.71 -22.47
N ARG A 101 6.17 -3.30 -22.55
CA ARG A 101 5.59 -4.05 -21.41
C ARG A 101 6.42 -5.28 -21.03
N ALA A 102 6.97 -5.99 -22.01
CA ALA A 102 7.79 -7.17 -21.77
C ALA A 102 9.14 -6.83 -21.16
N GLU A 103 9.70 -5.64 -21.43
CA GLU A 103 10.91 -5.15 -20.77
C GLU A 103 10.66 -4.74 -19.32
N LEU A 104 9.54 -4.06 -19.05
CA LEU A 104 9.16 -3.64 -17.69
C LEU A 104 8.87 -4.81 -16.74
N ALA A 105 8.42 -5.95 -17.29
CA ALA A 105 8.05 -7.13 -16.52
C ALA A 105 9.21 -8.10 -16.21
N ARG A 106 10.44 -7.83 -16.67
CA ARG A 106 11.64 -8.65 -16.39
C ARG A 106 12.15 -8.38 -14.96
#